data_AF-A0A6N2TPM2-F1
#
_entry.id   AF-A0A6N2TPM2-F1
#
_cell.length_a   1.000
_cell.length_b   1.000
_cell.length_c   1.000
_cell.angle_alpha   90.00
_cell.angle_beta   90.00
_cell.angle_gamma   90.00
#
_symmetry.space_group_name_H-M   'P 1'
#
loop_
_entity.id
_entity.type
_entity.pdbx_description
1 polymer ?
#
loop_
_entity_poly.entity_id
_entity_poly.type
_entity_poly.pdbx_seq_one_letter_code
_entity_poly.pdbx_strand_id
1 'polypeptide(L)'
;MKIRYLFWAIVCICAAWTGLFGDMGDTSIGTRIVVALIFIVAAIYLFGKFKGGANTSKSSPEAPSDATATQAAEAADTERGNVVEADYDDYVAIDIETTGLGRSARIIELGAVRIRHGRKVASYSQLVNPQIPIPAKVTQITGITDRDVRHQPTIDKALPRFYAFCGRDTWIGHNIRRFDLPVIAREAERVGAGMPDVSFYDTMELSQALLPQLDHHRVVDLIRYFGIAKTERHRAADDAAQTAQIFEHLKRI
;
A
#
# COMPACT_ATOMS: atom_id res chain seq x y z
N MET A 1 -10.96 20.24 6.00
CA MET A 1 -10.13 19.77 7.14
C MET A 1 -9.02 20.79 7.49
N LYS A 2 -9.33 21.92 8.15
CA LYS A 2 -8.32 22.95 8.53
C LYS A 2 -8.45 23.47 9.97
N ILE A 3 -9.67 23.77 10.43
CA ILE A 3 -9.95 24.36 11.77
C ILE A 3 -9.35 23.54 12.93
N ARG A 4 -9.43 22.20 12.87
CA ARG A 4 -8.93 21.31 13.94
C ARG A 4 -7.43 21.49 14.20
N TYR A 5 -6.62 21.65 13.16
CA TYR A 5 -5.18 21.86 13.30
C TYR A 5 -4.83 23.26 13.81
N LEU A 6 -5.60 24.29 13.42
CA LEU A 6 -5.43 25.64 13.93
C LEU A 6 -5.71 25.71 15.44
N PHE A 7 -6.76 25.03 15.91
CA PHE A 7 -7.06 24.91 17.35
C PHE A 7 -5.89 24.25 18.11
N TRP A 8 -5.42 23.08 17.67
CA TRP A 8 -4.31 22.39 18.33
C TRP A 8 -2.99 23.19 18.27
N ALA A 9 -2.71 23.91 17.18
CA ALA A 9 -1.54 24.79 17.09
C ALA A 9 -1.60 25.92 18.12
N ILE A 10 -2.76 26.57 18.29
CA ILE A 10 -2.96 27.61 19.32
C ILE A 10 -2.77 27.01 20.72
N VAL A 11 -3.36 25.84 21.02
CA VAL A 11 -3.19 25.13 22.30
C VAL A 11 -1.71 24.82 22.58
N CYS A 12 -0.96 24.32 21.60
CA CYS A 12 0.48 24.07 21.75
C CYS A 12 1.30 25.34 21.97
N ILE A 13 0.97 26.45 21.30
CA ILE A 13 1.65 27.75 21.49
C ILE A 13 1.37 28.30 22.89
N CYS A 14 0.12 28.25 23.36
CA CYS A 14 -0.24 28.67 24.71
C CYS A 14 0.45 27.80 25.78
N ALA A 15 0.48 26.48 25.61
CA ALA A 15 1.16 25.56 26.53
C ALA A 15 2.70 25.76 26.55
N ALA A 16 3.31 26.04 25.40
CA ALA A 16 4.72 26.40 25.33
C ALA A 16 5.01 27.73 26.03
N TRP A 17 4.12 28.73 25.88
CA TRP A 17 4.26 30.02 26.55
C TRP A 17 4.15 29.91 28.08
N THR A 18 3.21 29.11 28.59
CA THR A 18 3.10 28.87 30.04
C THR A 18 4.25 28.00 30.58
N GLY A 19 4.79 27.06 29.80
CA GLY A 19 5.98 26.29 30.18
C GLY A 19 7.29 27.09 30.14
N LEU A 20 7.38 28.13 29.30
CA LEU A 20 8.57 29.00 29.20
C LEU A 20 8.53 30.21 30.13
N PHE A 21 7.35 30.79 30.38
CA PHE A 21 7.20 32.07 31.12
C PHE A 21 6.16 32.05 32.25
N GLY A 22 5.49 30.92 32.51
CA GLY A 22 4.63 30.77 33.69
C GLY A 22 5.47 30.60 34.96
N ASP A 23 5.02 31.20 36.06
CA ASP A 23 5.67 31.12 37.37
C ASP A 23 5.37 29.77 38.05
N MET A 24 6.05 28.72 37.60
CA MET A 24 6.08 27.41 38.27
C MET A 24 7.42 27.23 38.98
N GLY A 25 7.39 27.55 40.27
CA GLY A 25 8.56 27.66 41.15
C GLY A 25 9.48 26.43 41.18
N ASP A 26 10.78 26.72 41.38
CA ASP A 26 11.91 25.80 41.52
C ASP A 26 12.01 24.63 40.51
N THR A 27 11.42 24.80 39.33
CA THR A 27 11.57 23.85 38.22
C THR A 27 12.92 24.05 37.52
N SER A 28 13.78 23.02 37.61
CA SER A 28 15.15 23.09 37.08
C SER A 28 15.19 23.48 35.59
N ILE A 29 16.24 24.21 35.20
CA ILE A 29 16.47 24.64 33.81
C ILE A 29 16.51 23.43 32.87
N GLY A 30 17.07 22.30 33.31
CA GLY A 30 17.09 21.05 32.55
C GLY A 30 15.69 20.52 32.22
N THR A 31 14.76 20.56 33.20
CA THR A 31 13.37 20.14 33.00
C THR A 31 12.67 20.97 31.92
N ARG A 32 12.88 22.30 31.95
CA ARG A 32 12.28 23.23 30.97
C ARG A 32 12.84 23.03 29.56
N ILE A 33 14.14 22.72 29.42
CA ILE A 33 14.77 22.35 28.14
C ILE A 33 14.18 21.04 27.59
N VAL A 34 14.04 20.00 28.43
CA VAL A 34 13.48 18.71 27.99
C VAL A 34 12.03 18.86 27.49
N VAL A 35 11.19 19.62 28.20
CA VAL A 35 9.81 19.88 27.77
C VAL A 35 9.78 20.65 26.43
N ALA A 36 10.61 21.67 26.26
CA ALA A 36 10.70 22.41 24.99
C ALA A 36 11.12 21.52 23.82
N LEU A 37 12.11 20.63 24.02
CA LEU A 37 12.56 19.68 22.99
C LEU A 37 11.45 18.69 22.58
N ILE A 38 10.65 18.19 23.53
CA ILE A 38 9.50 17.32 23.25
C ILE A 38 8.48 18.02 22.33
N PHE A 39 8.13 19.27 22.61
CA PHE A 39 7.22 20.04 21.76
C PHE A 39 7.80 20.35 20.37
N ILE A 40 9.11 20.62 20.26
CA ILE A 40 9.80 20.83 18.97
C ILE A 40 9.76 19.54 18.13
N VAL A 41 10.05 18.38 18.73
CA VAL A 41 9.99 17.09 18.02
C VAL A 41 8.54 16.76 17.59
N ALA A 42 7.55 17.00 18.45
CA ALA A 42 6.14 16.84 18.09
C ALA A 42 5.72 17.75 16.93
N ALA A 43 6.16 19.02 16.92
CA ALA A 43 5.91 19.94 15.82
C ALA A 43 6.58 19.47 14.52
N ILE A 44 7.85 19.04 14.56
CA ILE A 44 8.55 18.49 13.39
C ILE A 44 7.81 17.26 12.83
N TYR A 45 7.29 16.38 13.69
CA TYR A 45 6.52 15.21 13.26
C TYR A 45 5.18 15.58 12.61
N LEU A 46 4.47 16.57 13.16
CA LEU A 46 3.17 17.05 12.65
C LEU A 46 3.29 17.84 11.34
N PHE A 47 4.32 18.69 11.20
CA PHE A 47 4.51 19.54 10.02
C PHE A 47 5.41 18.90 8.94
N GLY A 48 6.28 17.96 9.29
CA GLY A 48 7.22 17.31 8.37
C GLY A 48 6.58 16.51 7.22
N LYS A 49 5.30 16.14 7.34
CA LYS A 49 4.53 15.52 6.24
C LYS A 49 4.02 16.51 5.18
N PHE A 50 4.26 17.82 5.31
CA PHE A 50 3.68 18.82 4.42
C PHE A 50 4.62 19.32 3.30
N LYS A 51 4.74 18.53 2.22
CA LYS A 51 5.29 18.97 0.92
C LYS A 51 4.26 18.81 -0.21
N GLY A 52 3.12 19.49 -0.07
CA GLY A 52 2.16 19.69 -1.17
C GLY A 52 2.49 20.95 -1.96
N GLY A 53 3.05 20.82 -3.16
CA GLY A 53 3.23 21.95 -4.08
C GLY A 53 1.89 22.39 -4.67
N ALA A 54 1.52 23.65 -4.50
CA ALA A 54 0.28 24.19 -5.05
C ALA A 54 0.45 24.52 -6.54
N ASN A 55 -0.49 24.07 -7.37
CA ASN A 55 -0.55 24.37 -8.80
C ASN A 55 -1.19 25.75 -9.03
N THR A 56 -0.71 26.51 -10.01
CA THR A 56 -1.29 27.81 -10.43
C THR A 56 -1.99 27.67 -11.77
N SER A 57 -3.26 28.11 -11.84
CA SER A 57 -4.11 27.96 -13.01
C SER A 57 -3.93 29.09 -14.04
N LYS A 58 -4.27 28.78 -15.30
CA LYS A 58 -4.73 29.75 -16.30
C LYS A 58 -5.82 29.10 -17.16
N SER A 59 -6.69 29.92 -17.76
CA SER A 59 -8.06 29.53 -18.08
C SER A 59 -8.58 30.08 -19.42
N SER A 60 -9.41 29.26 -20.10
CA SER A 60 -10.48 29.67 -21.04
C SER A 60 -10.04 30.22 -22.42
N PRO A 61 -10.91 30.24 -23.46
CA PRO A 61 -12.38 30.03 -23.43
C PRO A 61 -13.01 29.01 -24.41
N GLU A 62 -14.30 28.72 -24.10
CA GLU A 62 -15.53 28.43 -24.89
C GLU A 62 -15.53 28.47 -26.44
N ALA A 63 -16.50 27.92 -27.21
CA ALA A 63 -17.69 27.02 -27.06
C ALA A 63 -18.25 26.77 -28.51
N PRO A 64 -19.48 26.26 -28.82
CA PRO A 64 -20.60 25.61 -28.07
C PRO A 64 -20.89 24.18 -28.66
N SER A 65 -22.09 23.55 -28.78
CA SER A 65 -23.53 23.82 -28.48
C SER A 65 -24.33 22.50 -28.30
N ASP A 66 -25.66 22.62 -28.03
CA ASP A 66 -26.77 21.67 -28.29
C ASP A 66 -26.80 20.26 -27.63
N ALA A 67 -27.91 19.77 -27.04
CA ALA A 67 -29.23 20.39 -26.78
C ALA A 67 -30.01 19.70 -25.61
N THR A 68 -30.93 20.47 -25.02
CA THR A 68 -32.24 20.13 -24.38
C THR A 68 -32.51 18.65 -23.97
N ALA A 69 -32.63 18.19 -22.70
CA ALA A 69 -33.29 18.65 -21.45
C ALA A 69 -34.77 18.19 -21.24
N THR A 70 -35.11 17.66 -20.04
CA THR A 70 -36.42 17.74 -19.32
C THR A 70 -36.33 17.16 -17.87
N GLN A 71 -37.20 17.65 -16.99
CA GLN A 71 -37.34 17.51 -15.51
C GLN A 71 -38.27 16.33 -15.09
N ALA A 72 -38.56 16.00 -13.81
CA ALA A 72 -37.90 16.11 -12.49
C ALA A 72 -38.78 15.40 -11.41
N ALA A 73 -38.28 15.18 -10.19
CA ALA A 73 -39.06 15.06 -8.94
C ALA A 73 -38.15 15.14 -7.70
N GLU A 74 -38.63 15.72 -6.59
CA GLU A 74 -37.89 15.84 -5.32
C GLU A 74 -38.57 15.06 -4.18
N ALA A 75 -37.76 14.56 -3.24
CA ALA A 75 -38.13 14.35 -1.83
C ALA A 75 -36.84 14.28 -1.00
N ALA A 76 -36.81 14.90 0.17
CA ALA A 76 -35.63 14.97 1.04
C ALA A 76 -35.88 14.32 2.40
N ASP A 77 -34.86 13.67 2.98
CA ASP A 77 -34.69 13.60 4.43
C ASP A 77 -33.22 13.38 4.85
N THR A 78 -32.83 14.02 5.96
CA THR A 78 -31.72 13.73 6.88
C THR A 78 -30.30 13.62 6.28
N GLU A 79 -29.50 14.66 6.53
CA GLU A 79 -28.03 14.60 6.50
C GLU A 79 -27.48 13.64 7.57
N ARG A 80 -27.41 12.34 7.26
CA ARG A 80 -26.49 11.45 7.98
C ARG A 80 -25.09 11.71 7.44
N GLY A 81 -24.30 12.46 8.23
CA GLY A 81 -22.97 12.91 7.83
C GLY A 81 -22.11 11.75 7.30
N ASN A 82 -21.66 11.87 6.05
CA ASN A 82 -21.07 10.78 5.30
C ASN A 82 -19.71 10.37 5.89
N VAL A 83 -19.73 9.43 6.84
CA VAL A 83 -18.57 8.62 7.19
C VAL A 83 -18.27 7.81 5.95
N VAL A 84 -17.23 8.23 5.21
CA VAL A 84 -16.69 7.42 4.12
C VAL A 84 -16.11 6.17 4.77
N GLU A 85 -16.89 5.09 4.78
CA GLU A 85 -16.34 3.76 5.02
C GLU A 85 -15.20 3.56 4.04
N ALA A 86 -14.05 3.12 4.55
CA ALA A 86 -12.91 2.84 3.71
C ALA A 86 -13.27 1.64 2.84
N ASP A 87 -13.37 1.86 1.53
CA ASP A 87 -13.66 0.82 0.55
C ASP A 87 -12.50 -0.19 0.54
N TYR A 88 -12.68 -1.27 1.29
CA TYR A 88 -11.80 -2.43 1.34
C TYR A 88 -12.21 -3.53 0.36
N ASP A 89 -13.18 -3.26 -0.52
CA ASP A 89 -13.73 -4.21 -1.49
C ASP A 89 -13.10 -4.07 -2.87
N ASP A 90 -12.57 -2.88 -3.18
CA ASP A 90 -11.89 -2.54 -4.43
C ASP A 90 -10.36 -2.41 -4.23
N TYR A 91 -9.60 -3.47 -4.53
CA TYR A 91 -8.14 -3.53 -4.33
C TYR A 91 -7.42 -4.37 -5.39
N VAL A 92 -6.08 -4.41 -5.32
CA VAL A 92 -5.25 -5.36 -6.10
C VAL A 92 -4.39 -6.17 -5.14
N ALA A 93 -4.56 -7.50 -5.14
CA ALA A 93 -3.59 -8.36 -4.48
C ALA A 93 -2.39 -8.62 -5.40
N ILE A 94 -1.19 -8.66 -4.85
CA ILE A 94 0.06 -8.89 -5.56
C ILE A 94 0.90 -9.99 -4.90
N ASP A 95 1.81 -10.54 -5.69
CA ASP A 95 2.88 -11.46 -5.28
C ASP A 95 4.02 -11.36 -6.32
N ILE A 96 5.25 -11.72 -5.95
CA ILE A 96 6.39 -11.77 -6.88
C ILE A 96 7.22 -13.05 -6.73
N GLU A 97 7.57 -13.65 -7.87
CA GLU A 97 8.59 -14.70 -7.91
C GLU A 97 9.97 -14.09 -8.17
N THR A 98 11.00 -14.64 -7.53
CA THR A 98 12.35 -14.06 -7.53
C THR A 98 13.46 -15.10 -7.63
N THR A 99 14.68 -14.67 -8.00
CA THR A 99 15.89 -15.51 -7.96
C THR A 99 16.38 -15.87 -6.55
N GLY A 100 15.59 -15.64 -5.49
CA GLY A 100 15.88 -16.05 -4.12
C GLY A 100 15.48 -15.00 -3.07
N LEU A 101 15.70 -15.28 -1.79
CA LEU A 101 15.24 -14.39 -0.70
C LEU A 101 16.25 -13.30 -0.26
N GLY A 102 17.36 -13.14 -0.99
CA GLY A 102 18.48 -12.28 -0.60
C GLY A 102 18.42 -10.84 -1.11
N ARG A 103 19.31 -9.97 -0.61
CA ARG A 103 19.45 -8.58 -1.09
C ARG A 103 19.82 -8.46 -2.58
N SER A 104 20.40 -9.51 -3.16
CA SER A 104 20.75 -9.64 -4.58
C SER A 104 19.63 -10.21 -5.46
N ALA A 105 18.49 -10.57 -4.87
CA ALA A 105 17.37 -11.18 -5.59
C ALA A 105 16.82 -10.27 -6.70
N ARG A 106 16.42 -10.89 -7.79
CA ARG A 106 15.90 -10.25 -9.00
C ARG A 106 14.54 -10.85 -9.32
N ILE A 107 13.60 -10.05 -9.80
CA ILE A 107 12.23 -10.50 -10.09
C ILE A 107 12.25 -11.37 -11.37
N ILE A 108 11.52 -12.49 -11.32
CA ILE A 108 11.31 -13.43 -12.45
C ILE A 108 9.83 -13.61 -12.81
N GLU A 109 8.89 -13.29 -11.91
CA GLU A 109 7.47 -13.08 -12.24
C GLU A 109 6.89 -11.92 -11.42
N LEU A 110 6.06 -11.10 -12.06
CA LEU A 110 5.16 -10.15 -11.41
C LEU A 110 3.72 -10.67 -11.51
N GLY A 111 3.10 -10.98 -10.38
CA GLY A 111 1.73 -11.46 -10.29
C GLY A 111 0.80 -10.45 -9.62
N ALA A 112 -0.41 -10.30 -10.15
CA ALA A 112 -1.45 -9.51 -9.49
C ALA A 112 -2.86 -9.99 -9.86
N VAL A 113 -3.81 -9.80 -8.96
CA VAL A 113 -5.25 -9.95 -9.22
C VAL A 113 -6.01 -8.72 -8.78
N ARG A 114 -6.88 -8.22 -9.65
CA ARG A 114 -7.75 -7.08 -9.32
C ARG A 114 -9.05 -7.60 -8.73
N ILE A 115 -9.35 -7.17 -7.51
CA ILE A 115 -10.58 -7.46 -6.81
C ILE A 115 -11.48 -6.23 -6.88
N ARG A 116 -12.78 -6.46 -7.08
CA ARG A 116 -13.84 -5.46 -7.07
C ARG A 116 -15.06 -6.03 -6.39
N HIS A 117 -15.60 -5.34 -5.38
CA HIS A 117 -16.78 -5.78 -4.65
C HIS A 117 -16.61 -7.23 -4.14
N GLY A 118 -15.45 -7.51 -3.53
CA GLY A 118 -15.05 -8.83 -3.00
C GLY A 118 -14.81 -9.93 -4.05
N ARG A 119 -14.82 -9.62 -5.36
CA ARG A 119 -14.71 -10.61 -6.46
C ARG A 119 -13.53 -10.32 -7.39
N LYS A 120 -12.84 -11.37 -7.84
CA LYS A 120 -11.76 -11.25 -8.84
C LYS A 120 -12.34 -10.87 -10.21
N VAL A 121 -11.98 -9.70 -10.72
CA VAL A 121 -12.42 -9.19 -12.04
C VAL A 121 -11.31 -9.20 -13.11
N ALA A 122 -10.04 -9.20 -12.70
CA ALA A 122 -8.91 -9.33 -13.63
C ALA A 122 -7.71 -10.03 -12.98
N SER A 123 -6.74 -10.45 -13.81
CA SER A 123 -5.47 -11.04 -13.37
C SER A 123 -4.35 -10.60 -14.32
N TYR A 124 -3.15 -10.49 -13.78
CA TYR A 124 -1.93 -10.12 -14.48
C TYR A 124 -0.82 -11.08 -14.06
N SER A 125 -0.11 -11.62 -15.06
CA SER A 125 1.11 -12.41 -14.92
C SER A 125 2.08 -11.89 -15.97
N GLN A 126 3.29 -11.53 -15.56
CA GLN A 126 4.38 -11.19 -16.47
C GLN A 126 5.65 -11.84 -15.94
N LEU A 127 6.10 -12.91 -16.61
CA LEU A 127 7.47 -13.39 -16.45
C LEU A 127 8.44 -12.25 -16.82
N VAL A 128 9.56 -12.16 -16.13
CA VAL A 128 10.56 -11.09 -16.28
C VAL A 128 11.91 -11.72 -16.57
N ASN A 129 12.69 -11.14 -17.49
CA ASN A 129 14.09 -11.51 -17.67
C ASN A 129 14.94 -10.84 -16.56
N PRO A 130 15.51 -11.61 -15.61
CA PRO A 130 16.31 -11.06 -14.53
C PRO A 130 17.73 -10.64 -14.98
N GLN A 131 18.16 -11.02 -16.18
CA GLN A 131 19.53 -10.79 -16.70
C GLN A 131 20.65 -11.44 -15.85
N ILE A 132 20.31 -12.44 -15.03
CA ILE A 132 21.22 -13.33 -14.29
C ILE A 132 20.65 -14.76 -14.33
N PRO A 133 21.46 -15.82 -14.12
CA PRO A 133 20.95 -17.19 -14.03
C PRO A 133 19.95 -17.38 -12.87
N ILE A 134 18.88 -18.15 -13.09
CA ILE A 134 17.96 -18.58 -12.05
C ILE A 134 18.58 -19.76 -11.26
N PRO A 135 18.73 -19.69 -9.93
CA PRO A 135 19.26 -20.81 -9.16
C PRO A 135 18.34 -22.03 -9.22
N ALA A 136 18.88 -23.23 -9.43
CA ALA A 136 18.10 -24.46 -9.60
C ALA A 136 17.08 -24.74 -8.48
N LYS A 137 17.35 -24.31 -7.24
CA LYS A 137 16.39 -24.42 -6.12
C LYS A 137 15.14 -23.54 -6.32
N VAL A 138 15.28 -22.37 -6.95
CA VAL A 138 14.13 -21.51 -7.33
C VAL A 138 13.31 -22.21 -8.40
N THR A 139 13.96 -22.68 -9.47
CA THR A 139 13.29 -23.46 -10.54
C THR A 139 12.58 -24.71 -10.02
N GLN A 140 13.11 -25.38 -8.98
CA GLN A 140 12.45 -26.52 -8.34
C GLN A 140 11.15 -26.13 -7.60
N ILE A 141 11.04 -24.89 -7.12
CA ILE A 141 9.87 -24.38 -6.38
C ILE A 141 8.83 -23.82 -7.36
N THR A 142 9.25 -22.94 -8.28
CA THR A 142 8.36 -22.13 -9.14
C THR A 142 8.11 -22.74 -10.52
N GLY A 143 8.91 -23.73 -10.92
CA GLY A 143 8.97 -24.26 -12.28
C GLY A 143 9.59 -23.32 -13.33
N ILE A 144 9.93 -22.07 -12.97
CA ILE A 144 10.46 -21.07 -13.91
C ILE A 144 11.94 -21.35 -14.20
N THR A 145 12.27 -21.54 -15.48
CA THR A 145 13.66 -21.75 -15.95
C THR A 145 14.21 -20.53 -16.68
N ASP A 146 15.55 -20.42 -16.78
CA ASP A 146 16.23 -19.42 -17.61
C ASP A 146 15.70 -19.39 -19.05
N ARG A 147 15.34 -20.56 -19.60
CA ARG A 147 14.80 -20.71 -20.95
C ARG A 147 13.47 -19.95 -21.10
N ASP A 148 12.63 -19.93 -20.08
CA ASP A 148 11.28 -19.39 -20.15
C ASP A 148 11.28 -17.86 -19.95
N VAL A 149 12.30 -17.33 -19.26
CA VAL A 149 12.51 -15.89 -19.06
C VAL A 149 13.40 -15.21 -20.12
N ARG A 150 14.25 -15.96 -20.85
CA ARG A 150 15.29 -15.38 -21.74
C ARG A 150 14.82 -14.35 -22.80
N HIS A 151 13.56 -14.45 -23.24
CA HIS A 151 12.95 -13.55 -24.23
C HIS A 151 11.81 -12.70 -23.64
N GLN A 152 11.62 -12.73 -22.32
CA GLN A 152 10.64 -11.92 -21.63
C GLN A 152 11.13 -10.47 -21.47
N PRO A 153 10.23 -9.51 -21.20
CA PRO A 153 10.63 -8.15 -20.88
C PRO A 153 11.56 -8.11 -19.66
N THR A 154 12.57 -7.25 -19.72
CA THR A 154 13.37 -6.85 -18.55
C THR A 154 12.54 -5.94 -17.63
N ILE A 155 12.96 -5.79 -16.38
CA ILE A 155 12.11 -5.17 -15.32
C ILE A 155 11.73 -3.70 -15.62
N ASP A 156 12.55 -2.97 -16.39
CA ASP A 156 12.30 -1.61 -16.89
C ASP A 156 11.15 -1.52 -17.90
N LYS A 157 10.74 -2.65 -18.47
CA LYS A 157 9.56 -2.79 -19.34
C LYS A 157 8.41 -3.51 -18.64
N ALA A 158 8.68 -4.31 -17.62
CA ALA A 158 7.66 -5.04 -16.86
C ALA A 158 7.03 -4.20 -15.72
N LEU A 159 7.80 -3.41 -14.97
CA LEU A 159 7.26 -2.57 -13.88
C LEU A 159 6.24 -1.53 -14.36
N PRO A 160 6.46 -0.76 -15.45
CA PRO A 160 5.45 0.21 -15.90
C PRO A 160 4.12 -0.44 -16.28
N ARG A 161 4.14 -1.68 -16.80
CA ARG A 161 2.94 -2.46 -17.12
C ARG A 161 2.23 -2.97 -15.86
N PHE A 162 2.99 -3.46 -14.89
CA PHE A 162 2.49 -3.89 -13.60
C PHE A 162 1.87 -2.73 -12.80
N TYR A 163 2.54 -1.58 -12.73
CA TYR A 163 2.00 -0.36 -12.13
C TYR A 163 0.74 0.13 -12.85
N ALA A 164 0.67 0.05 -14.19
CA ALA A 164 -0.53 0.37 -14.94
C ALA A 164 -1.70 -0.61 -14.64
N PHE A 165 -1.41 -1.90 -14.42
CA PHE A 165 -2.42 -2.86 -13.98
C PHE A 165 -2.90 -2.61 -12.54
N CYS A 166 -2.00 -2.22 -11.62
CA CYS A 166 -2.36 -1.91 -10.24
C CYS A 166 -3.09 -0.56 -10.10
N GLY A 167 -2.78 0.41 -10.96
CA GLY A 167 -3.43 1.72 -11.00
C GLY A 167 -3.19 2.53 -9.72
N ARG A 168 -4.27 2.88 -9.02
CA ARG A 168 -4.25 3.59 -7.73
C ARG A 168 -4.83 2.75 -6.58
N ASP A 169 -5.08 1.47 -6.85
CA ASP A 169 -5.71 0.55 -5.91
C ASP A 169 -4.77 0.25 -4.74
N THR A 170 -5.32 -0.03 -3.55
CA THR A 170 -4.54 -0.52 -2.40
C THR A 170 -3.92 -1.88 -2.74
N TRP A 171 -2.64 -2.08 -2.42
CA TRP A 171 -1.95 -3.35 -2.64
C TRP A 171 -2.14 -4.29 -1.44
N ILE A 172 -2.62 -5.51 -1.69
CA ILE A 172 -2.71 -6.56 -0.68
C ILE A 172 -1.63 -7.60 -0.98
N GLY A 173 -0.88 -8.04 0.02
CA GLY A 173 0.11 -9.09 -0.17
C GLY A 173 0.34 -9.87 1.12
N HIS A 174 1.31 -10.79 1.13
CA HIS A 174 1.62 -11.60 2.30
C HIS A 174 3.10 -11.49 2.66
N ASN A 175 3.42 -10.96 3.85
CA ASN A 175 4.76 -10.50 4.21
C ASN A 175 5.30 -9.39 3.24
N ILE A 176 4.38 -8.75 2.53
CA ILE A 176 4.58 -7.71 1.50
C ILE A 176 5.42 -6.53 2.01
N ARG A 177 5.30 -6.18 3.30
CA ARG A 177 6.10 -5.10 3.94
C ARG A 177 7.59 -5.44 3.94
N ARG A 178 7.93 -6.71 4.10
CA ARG A 178 9.30 -7.20 4.35
C ARG A 178 9.94 -7.83 3.11
N PHE A 179 9.15 -8.27 2.13
CA PHE A 179 9.63 -8.93 0.93
C PHE A 179 9.33 -8.14 -0.36
N ASP A 180 8.09 -8.16 -0.82
CA ASP A 180 7.70 -7.68 -2.15
C ASP A 180 8.03 -6.21 -2.37
N LEU A 181 7.56 -5.32 -1.49
CA LEU A 181 7.78 -3.89 -1.62
C LEU A 181 9.28 -3.53 -1.59
N PRO A 182 10.11 -4.06 -0.66
CA PRO A 182 11.57 -3.92 -0.72
C PRO A 182 12.26 -4.47 -1.98
N VAL A 183 11.74 -5.52 -2.61
CA VAL A 183 12.32 -6.09 -3.85
C VAL A 183 11.90 -5.28 -5.07
N ILE A 184 10.62 -4.91 -5.18
CA ILE A 184 10.07 -4.05 -6.24
C ILE A 184 10.76 -2.69 -6.21
N ALA A 185 10.86 -2.05 -5.05
CA ALA A 185 11.52 -0.75 -4.90
C ALA A 185 12.99 -0.78 -5.34
N ARG A 186 13.73 -1.85 -4.99
CA ARG A 186 15.13 -2.04 -5.41
C ARG A 186 15.26 -2.23 -6.93
N GLU A 187 14.42 -3.05 -7.56
CA GLU A 187 14.45 -3.20 -9.02
C GLU A 187 14.00 -1.92 -9.73
N ALA A 188 13.07 -1.15 -9.16
CA ALA A 188 12.61 0.13 -9.69
C ALA A 188 13.68 1.22 -9.61
N GLU A 189 14.41 1.29 -8.49
CA GLU A 189 15.59 2.15 -8.32
C GLU A 189 16.67 1.81 -9.35
N ARG A 190 17.00 0.50 -9.50
CA ARG A 190 18.01 0.00 -10.44
C ARG A 190 17.77 0.39 -11.90
N VAL A 191 16.53 0.70 -12.29
CA VAL A 191 16.15 1.10 -13.65
C VAL A 191 15.59 2.52 -13.76
N GLY A 192 15.60 3.30 -12.68
CA GLY A 192 15.09 4.67 -12.66
C GLY A 192 13.57 4.80 -12.84
N ALA A 193 12.80 3.72 -12.65
CA ALA A 193 11.34 3.73 -12.77
C ALA A 193 10.64 4.41 -11.56
N GLY A 194 11.29 4.38 -10.39
CA GLY A 194 10.71 4.86 -9.13
C GLY A 194 9.58 3.98 -8.60
N MET A 195 9.17 4.23 -7.36
CA MET A 195 8.03 3.54 -6.73
C MET A 195 6.80 4.45 -6.79
N PRO A 196 5.59 3.94 -7.12
CA PRO A 196 4.35 4.70 -6.94
C PRO A 196 4.08 5.01 -5.46
N ASP A 197 3.25 6.02 -5.20
CA ASP A 197 2.66 6.22 -3.88
C ASP A 197 1.56 5.17 -3.67
N VAL A 198 1.84 4.17 -2.82
CA VAL A 198 1.05 2.95 -2.65
C VAL A 198 0.64 2.76 -1.20
N SER A 199 -0.67 2.77 -0.95
CA SER A 199 -1.26 2.20 0.27
C SER A 199 -1.27 0.68 0.18
N PHE A 200 -0.96 -0.01 1.28
CA PHE A 200 -0.95 -1.47 1.30
C PHE A 200 -1.37 -2.09 2.64
N TYR A 201 -1.82 -3.33 2.59
CA TYR A 201 -2.01 -4.20 3.76
C TYR A 201 -1.22 -5.50 3.61
N ASP A 202 -0.64 -5.93 4.73
CA ASP A 202 0.10 -7.19 4.85
C ASP A 202 -0.79 -8.23 5.54
N THR A 203 -1.21 -9.25 4.80
CA THR A 203 -2.08 -10.32 5.32
C THR A 203 -1.40 -11.17 6.40
N MET A 204 -0.06 -11.20 6.45
CA MET A 204 0.64 -11.86 7.55
C MET A 204 0.44 -11.05 8.84
N GLU A 205 0.70 -9.74 8.81
CA GLU A 205 0.52 -8.85 9.97
C GLU A 205 -0.95 -8.79 10.43
N LEU A 206 -1.91 -8.74 9.48
CA LEU A 206 -3.34 -8.80 9.78
C LEU A 206 -3.74 -10.14 10.43
N SER A 207 -3.28 -11.27 9.89
CA SER A 207 -3.60 -12.58 10.48
C SER A 207 -2.98 -12.76 11.87
N GLN A 208 -1.80 -12.20 12.14
CA GLN A 208 -1.18 -12.22 13.48
C GLN A 208 -1.99 -11.42 14.51
N ALA A 209 -2.68 -10.36 14.08
CA ALA A 209 -3.56 -9.57 14.94
C ALA A 209 -4.95 -10.21 15.15
N LEU A 210 -5.52 -10.83 14.10
CA LEU A 210 -6.90 -11.34 14.09
C LEU A 210 -7.01 -12.84 14.46
N LEU A 211 -5.93 -13.61 14.35
CA LEU A 211 -5.88 -15.05 14.64
C LEU A 211 -4.70 -15.42 15.57
N PRO A 212 -4.52 -14.76 16.73
CA PRO A 212 -3.37 -14.98 17.63
C PRO A 212 -3.29 -16.39 18.24
N GLN A 213 -4.31 -17.23 18.02
CA GLN A 213 -4.35 -18.66 18.39
C GLN A 213 -3.67 -19.60 17.38
N LEU A 214 -3.11 -19.11 16.27
CA LEU A 214 -2.38 -19.92 15.30
C LEU A 214 -0.86 -19.89 15.60
N ASP A 215 -0.22 -21.06 15.64
CA ASP A 215 1.23 -21.15 15.83
C ASP A 215 2.01 -20.50 14.67
N HIS A 216 1.45 -20.56 13.46
CA HIS A 216 2.11 -20.15 12.21
C HIS A 216 1.13 -19.43 11.28
N HIS A 217 1.66 -18.43 10.56
CA HIS A 217 0.90 -17.49 9.73
C HIS A 217 1.40 -17.42 8.28
N ARG A 218 2.02 -18.48 7.73
CA ARG A 218 2.46 -18.49 6.32
C ARG A 218 1.23 -18.65 5.39
N VAL A 219 1.37 -18.33 4.10
CA VAL A 219 0.32 -18.56 3.09
C VAL A 219 -0.21 -20.01 3.18
N VAL A 220 0.66 -21.03 3.13
CA VAL A 220 0.29 -22.45 3.30
C VAL A 220 -0.49 -22.78 4.57
N ASP A 221 -0.31 -22.04 5.67
CA ASP A 221 -1.06 -22.27 6.91
C ASP A 221 -2.46 -21.65 6.81
N LEU A 222 -2.54 -20.39 6.35
CA LEU A 222 -3.78 -19.63 6.23
C LEU A 222 -4.72 -20.20 5.16
N ILE A 223 -4.20 -20.63 3.99
CA ILE A 223 -5.03 -21.28 2.95
C ILE A 223 -5.60 -22.62 3.41
N ARG A 224 -4.94 -23.32 4.34
CA ARG A 224 -5.45 -24.55 4.94
C ARG A 224 -6.48 -24.25 6.02
N TYR A 225 -6.18 -23.28 6.89
CA TYR A 225 -7.07 -22.84 7.98
C TYR A 225 -8.44 -22.37 7.44
N PHE A 226 -8.44 -21.56 6.37
CA PHE A 226 -9.67 -21.08 5.73
C PHE A 226 -10.27 -22.06 4.70
N GLY A 227 -9.67 -23.23 4.47
CA GLY A 227 -10.16 -24.22 3.50
C GLY A 227 -10.01 -23.82 2.02
N ILE A 228 -9.22 -22.78 1.72
CA ILE A 228 -8.97 -22.24 0.38
C ILE A 228 -8.21 -23.27 -0.49
N ALA A 229 -7.12 -23.84 0.03
CA ALA A 229 -6.25 -24.75 -0.72
C ALA A 229 -5.39 -25.64 0.19
N LYS A 230 -4.77 -26.68 -0.38
CA LYS A 230 -3.83 -27.57 0.34
C LYS A 230 -2.36 -27.12 0.25
N THR A 231 -2.01 -26.35 -0.77
CA THR A 231 -0.67 -25.81 -1.04
C THR A 231 -0.77 -24.48 -1.78
N GLU A 232 0.30 -23.69 -1.67
CA GLU A 232 0.65 -22.63 -2.61
C GLU A 232 0.81 -23.21 -4.03
N ARG A 233 0.90 -22.33 -5.04
CA ARG A 233 1.13 -22.67 -6.45
C ARG A 233 2.54 -22.36 -6.93
N HIS A 234 3.25 -21.45 -6.25
CA HIS A 234 4.55 -20.89 -6.63
C HIS A 234 4.53 -20.33 -8.06
N ARG A 235 3.48 -19.55 -8.32
CA ARG A 235 3.18 -18.83 -9.55
C ARG A 235 2.41 -17.57 -9.18
N ALA A 236 3.09 -16.43 -9.26
CA ALA A 236 2.67 -15.21 -8.57
C ALA A 236 1.21 -14.77 -8.78
N ALA A 237 0.63 -14.95 -9.98
CA ALA A 237 -0.77 -14.57 -10.22
C ALA A 237 -1.81 -15.49 -9.54
N ASP A 238 -1.44 -16.74 -9.23
CA ASP A 238 -2.28 -17.68 -8.47
C ASP A 238 -2.11 -17.49 -6.96
N ASP A 239 -0.89 -17.22 -6.49
CA ASP A 239 -0.61 -16.99 -5.06
C ASP A 239 -1.08 -15.60 -4.60
N ALA A 240 -1.06 -14.59 -5.48
CA ALA A 240 -1.81 -13.35 -5.31
C ALA A 240 -3.33 -13.60 -5.20
N ALA A 241 -3.86 -14.60 -5.91
CA ALA A 241 -5.28 -14.97 -5.79
C ALA A 241 -5.59 -15.67 -4.46
N GLN A 242 -4.71 -16.56 -3.98
CA GLN A 242 -4.81 -17.14 -2.64
C GLN A 242 -4.71 -16.07 -1.56
N THR A 243 -3.83 -15.08 -1.72
CA THR A 243 -3.65 -13.95 -0.81
C THR A 243 -4.87 -13.02 -0.79
N ALA A 244 -5.50 -12.77 -1.95
CA ALA A 244 -6.79 -12.08 -2.01
C ALA A 244 -7.89 -12.85 -1.25
N GLN A 245 -7.94 -14.18 -1.36
CA GLN A 245 -8.89 -15.01 -0.64
C GLN A 245 -8.63 -14.99 0.88
N ILE A 246 -7.36 -15.05 1.32
CA ILE A 246 -6.98 -14.88 2.74
C ILE A 246 -7.49 -13.52 3.26
N PHE A 247 -7.28 -12.43 2.53
CA PHE A 247 -7.76 -11.10 2.92
C PHE A 247 -9.29 -11.03 3.02
N GLU A 248 -10.00 -11.60 2.06
CA GLU A 248 -11.47 -11.72 2.10
C GLU A 248 -12.00 -12.55 3.28
N HIS A 249 -11.24 -13.51 3.78
CA HIS A 249 -11.58 -14.21 5.03
C HIS A 249 -11.24 -13.37 6.27
N LEU A 250 -10.09 -12.70 6.31
CA LEU A 250 -9.67 -11.83 7.42
C LEU A 250 -10.60 -10.62 7.59
N LYS A 251 -11.19 -10.08 6.51
CA LYS A 251 -12.20 -9.01 6.52
C LYS A 251 -13.51 -9.35 7.26
N ARG A 252 -13.70 -10.60 7.69
CA ARG A 252 -14.96 -11.11 8.28
C ARG A 252 -14.79 -11.59 9.73
N ILE A 253 -13.72 -11.14 10.39
CA ILE A 253 -13.34 -11.46 11.78
C ILE A 253 -13.43 -10.18 12.61
#